data_AF-A0A382RN89-F1
#
_entry.id   AF-A0A382RN89-F1
#
_cell.length_a   1.000
_cell.length_b   1.000
_cell.length_c   1.000
_cell.angle_alpha   90.00
_cell.angle_beta   90.00
_cell.angle_gamma   90.00
#
_symmetry.space_group_name_H-M   'P 1'
#
loop_
_entity.id
_entity.type
_entity.pdbx_description
1 polymer ?
#
loop_
_entity_poly.entity_id
_entity_poly.type
_entity_poly.pdbx_seq_one_letter_code
_entity_poly.pdbx_strand_id
1 'polypeptide(L)'
;ADFVRSFYRAHTEFVSPVIGPTALDFDTEEPKEEFSSEMCMYGDYLREEMASAWDMMTATGKIEDTDEKLQKYIHDGVKDLILHEVGHTLGLRHNFKASSIYSIEQLSDPSFTTKYGISGSVMDYQPINVFDGVTFFQTQPGVYDIWAIEYAYKEPNRSGHSEEIFLEEIASRNTDPLLRYGTDEDTFGLSTRGMDPHSNAWDLSDDPMDYYQKRFEMSEELLEIIPEYFEKDGEQYSKLRRVFGRSLRQYYSASRNIAKYIGGIYHSRHHVGDPGGDNPFKIVPAKKQREALEFIIINILAEDAFKFDPDLLNKLAPE
;
A
#
# COMPACT_ATOMS: atom_id res chain seq x y z
N ALA A 1 -6.98 13.12 18.47
CA ALA A 1 -5.75 13.42 19.25
C ALA A 1 -4.79 12.23 19.33
N ASP A 2 -5.27 10.98 19.18
CA ASP A 2 -4.42 9.79 19.33
C ASP A 2 -3.57 9.41 18.11
N PHE A 3 -3.98 9.71 16.87
CA PHE A 3 -3.16 9.38 15.69
C PHE A 3 -1.79 10.08 15.72
N VAL A 4 -1.77 11.42 15.80
CA VAL A 4 -0.52 12.21 15.82
C VAL A 4 0.36 11.82 17.00
N ARG A 5 -0.24 11.61 18.18
CA ARG A 5 0.49 11.18 19.37
C ARG A 5 1.06 9.78 19.21
N SER A 6 0.30 8.86 18.64
CA SER A 6 0.79 7.50 18.42
C SER A 6 1.81 7.44 17.28
N PHE A 7 1.69 8.28 16.24
CA PHE A 7 2.72 8.45 15.21
C PHE A 7 4.02 8.92 15.84
N TYR A 8 3.96 9.96 16.68
CA TYR A 8 5.12 10.43 17.42
C TYR A 8 5.72 9.29 18.25
N ARG A 9 4.90 8.53 19.01
CA ARG A 9 5.38 7.34 19.75
C ARG A 9 5.97 6.25 18.86
N ALA A 10 5.36 5.95 17.71
CA ALA A 10 5.88 4.96 16.77
C ALA A 10 7.18 5.45 16.11
N HIS A 11 7.35 6.76 15.97
CA HIS A 11 8.55 7.39 15.46
C HIS A 11 9.65 7.48 16.53
N THR A 12 9.32 7.82 17.79
CA THR A 12 10.28 8.11 18.86
C THR A 12 10.47 6.97 19.87
N GLU A 13 9.40 6.38 20.41
CA GLU A 13 9.47 5.70 21.72
C GLU A 13 8.98 4.24 21.77
N PHE A 14 8.42 3.68 20.69
CA PHE A 14 7.80 2.32 20.68
C PHE A 14 7.04 1.98 21.97
N VAL A 15 6.08 2.82 22.36
CA VAL A 15 5.19 2.49 23.48
C VAL A 15 3.96 1.78 22.92
N SER A 16 3.98 0.46 22.86
CA SER A 16 2.74 -0.33 22.79
C SER A 16 1.95 -0.08 24.08
N PRO A 17 0.67 0.32 24.02
CA PRO A 17 -0.16 0.32 25.20
C PRO A 17 -0.15 -1.11 25.78
N VAL A 18 0.13 -1.25 27.08
CA VAL A 18 0.06 -2.53 27.82
C VAL A 18 -1.39 -3.09 27.87
N ILE A 19 -2.34 -2.42 27.22
CA ILE A 19 -3.76 -2.76 27.20
C ILE A 19 -4.14 -3.17 25.76
N GLY A 20 -3.56 -4.28 25.32
CA GLY A 20 -3.94 -5.03 24.12
C GLY A 20 -3.49 -6.47 24.34
N PRO A 21 -4.22 -7.50 23.86
CA PRO A 21 -3.99 -8.87 24.26
C PRO A 21 -2.60 -9.32 23.81
N THR A 22 -1.65 -9.22 24.71
CA THR A 22 -0.34 -9.84 24.62
C THR A 22 -0.51 -11.22 25.24
N ALA A 23 -0.89 -12.17 24.41
CA ALA A 23 -0.58 -13.57 24.66
C ALA A 23 -0.33 -14.22 23.31
N LEU A 24 0.83 -14.85 23.19
CA LEU A 24 1.13 -15.87 22.22
C LEU A 24 0.02 -16.94 22.28
N ASP A 25 -1.00 -16.82 21.44
CA ASP A 25 -2.01 -17.86 21.28
C ASP A 25 -1.57 -18.76 20.12
N PHE A 26 -0.71 -19.72 20.47
CA PHE A 26 -0.45 -20.88 19.63
C PHE A 26 -1.50 -21.94 20.00
N ASP A 27 -2.77 -21.74 19.66
CA ASP A 27 -3.74 -22.84 19.60
C ASP A 27 -4.98 -22.48 18.75
N THR A 28 -5.07 -23.19 17.62
CA THR A 28 -6.30 -23.55 16.89
C THR A 28 -7.28 -22.43 16.50
N GLU A 29 -7.06 -21.81 15.35
CA GLU A 29 -8.13 -21.09 14.64
C GLU A 29 -8.76 -21.98 13.56
N GLU A 30 -9.91 -22.58 13.87
CA GLU A 30 -10.94 -22.73 12.85
C GLU A 30 -11.35 -21.33 12.39
N PRO A 31 -11.41 -21.03 11.08
CA PRO A 31 -11.70 -19.68 10.62
C PRO A 31 -13.18 -19.37 10.85
N LYS A 32 -13.47 -18.70 11.97
CA LYS A 32 -14.72 -17.99 12.21
C LYS A 32 -14.46 -16.50 12.24
N GLU A 33 -14.04 -15.94 11.11
CA GLU A 33 -14.19 -14.50 10.87
C GLU A 33 -14.63 -14.31 9.42
N GLU A 34 -15.93 -14.06 9.22
CA GLU A 34 -16.32 -13.09 8.21
C GLU A 34 -15.54 -11.83 8.55
N PHE A 35 -14.63 -11.38 7.66
CA PHE A 35 -13.99 -10.07 7.77
C PHE A 35 -15.11 -9.04 7.92
N SER A 36 -15.37 -8.64 9.16
CA SER A 36 -16.33 -7.61 9.47
C SER A 36 -15.81 -6.33 8.84
N SER A 37 -16.63 -5.69 8.00
CA SER A 37 -16.41 -4.34 7.50
C SER A 37 -16.32 -3.29 8.63
N GLU A 38 -16.48 -3.69 9.90
CA GLU A 38 -16.46 -2.80 11.07
C GLU A 38 -15.05 -2.48 11.59
N MET A 39 -13.96 -3.07 11.06
CA MET A 39 -12.59 -2.73 11.47
C MET A 39 -11.70 -2.33 10.28
N CYS A 40 -11.87 -1.10 9.79
CA CYS A 40 -10.85 -0.44 8.97
C CYS A 40 -9.59 -0.24 9.83
N MET A 41 -8.49 -0.86 9.41
CA MET A 41 -7.19 -0.78 10.11
C MET A 41 -6.22 0.18 9.42
N TYR A 42 -6.69 0.99 8.46
CA TYR A 42 -5.84 1.83 7.62
C TYR A 42 -4.99 2.78 8.46
N GLY A 43 -5.59 3.46 9.44
CA GLY A 43 -4.88 4.41 10.29
C GLY A 43 -3.72 3.79 11.07
N ASP A 44 -3.89 2.59 11.64
CA ASP A 44 -2.82 1.94 12.41
C ASP A 44 -1.64 1.54 11.52
N TYR A 45 -1.92 1.02 10.32
CA TYR A 45 -0.86 0.65 9.40
C TYR A 45 -0.21 1.85 8.72
N LEU A 46 -0.99 2.87 8.33
CA LEU A 46 -0.50 4.10 7.73
C LEU A 46 0.50 4.79 8.65
N ARG A 47 0.24 4.78 9.96
CA ARG A 47 1.17 5.31 10.97
C ARG A 47 2.54 4.65 10.90
N GLU A 48 2.59 3.31 10.83
CA GLU A 48 3.86 2.58 10.78
C GLU A 48 4.59 2.81 9.46
N GLU A 49 3.86 2.86 8.34
CA GLU A 49 4.44 3.17 7.03
C GLU A 49 4.95 4.61 6.96
N MET A 50 4.23 5.58 7.53
CA MET A 50 4.68 6.96 7.63
C MET A 50 5.98 7.06 8.43
N ALA A 51 6.07 6.36 9.57
CA ALA A 51 7.26 6.40 10.40
C ALA A 51 8.46 5.73 9.70
N SER A 52 8.20 4.62 9.00
CA SER A 52 9.22 3.93 8.19
C SER A 52 9.75 4.79 7.05
N ALA A 53 8.85 5.40 6.28
CA ALA A 53 9.23 6.22 5.14
C ALA A 53 9.96 7.49 5.59
N TRP A 54 9.52 8.12 6.68
CA TRP A 54 10.23 9.27 7.25
C TRP A 54 11.65 8.91 7.69
N ASP A 55 11.81 7.85 8.50
CA ASP A 55 13.13 7.37 8.97
C ASP A 55 14.06 7.06 7.79
N MET A 56 13.54 6.42 6.75
CA MET A 56 14.29 6.12 5.54
C MET A 56 14.71 7.39 4.80
N MET A 57 13.77 8.32 4.53
CA MET A 57 14.07 9.53 3.76
C MET A 57 15.04 10.46 4.48
N THR A 58 14.97 10.57 5.82
CA THR A 58 15.90 11.40 6.59
C THR A 58 17.28 10.75 6.71
N ALA A 59 17.35 9.44 6.94
CA ALA A 59 18.61 8.71 7.00
C ALA A 59 19.38 8.75 5.67
N THR A 60 18.69 8.63 4.54
CA THR A 60 19.31 8.71 3.20
C THR A 60 19.48 10.15 2.70
N GLY A 61 19.16 11.16 3.52
CA GLY A 61 19.26 12.58 3.14
C GLY A 61 18.34 13.01 1.99
N LYS A 62 17.30 12.23 1.66
CA LYS A 62 16.29 12.56 0.64
C LYS A 62 15.35 13.67 1.10
N ILE A 63 15.17 13.81 2.41
CA ILE A 63 14.47 14.92 3.04
C ILE A 63 15.28 15.45 4.22
N GLU A 64 15.19 16.74 4.48
CA GLU A 64 15.79 17.33 5.68
C GLU A 64 14.85 17.12 6.87
N ASP A 65 15.42 16.69 7.99
CA ASP A 65 14.69 16.50 9.25
C ASP A 65 14.45 17.85 9.93
N THR A 66 13.40 18.56 9.49
CA THR A 66 12.96 19.82 10.08
C THR A 66 11.52 19.73 10.55
N ASP A 67 11.20 20.46 11.63
CA ASP A 67 9.84 20.52 12.17
C ASP A 67 8.81 20.93 11.10
N GLU A 68 9.16 21.87 10.22
CA GLU A 68 8.26 22.32 9.14
C GLU A 68 7.94 21.19 8.15
N LYS A 69 8.96 20.47 7.69
CA LYS A 69 8.79 19.34 6.76
C LYS A 69 8.04 18.19 7.41
N LEU A 70 8.34 17.88 8.67
CA LEU A 70 7.65 16.85 9.43
C LEU A 70 6.17 17.20 9.65
N GLN A 71 5.86 18.44 10.04
CA GLN A 71 4.48 18.88 10.22
C GLN A 71 3.69 18.82 8.92
N LYS A 72 4.28 19.23 7.78
CA LYS A 72 3.65 19.08 6.47
C LYS A 72 3.41 17.61 6.12
N TYR A 73 4.40 16.74 6.34
CA TYR A 73 4.30 15.31 6.08
C TYR A 73 3.17 14.65 6.89
N ILE A 74 3.10 14.95 8.19
CA ILE A 74 2.01 14.48 9.07
C ILE A 74 0.66 15.02 8.61
N HIS A 75 0.58 16.31 8.27
CA HIS A 75 -0.65 16.94 7.79
C HIS A 75 -1.18 16.24 6.54
N ASP A 76 -0.32 15.96 5.57
CA ASP A 76 -0.71 15.33 4.31
C ASP A 76 -1.14 13.87 4.52
N GLY A 77 -0.48 13.13 5.42
CA GLY A 77 -0.91 11.77 5.81
C GLY A 77 -2.25 11.75 6.56
N VAL A 78 -2.52 12.73 7.44
CA VAL A 78 -3.83 12.87 8.08
C VAL A 78 -4.91 13.22 7.06
N LYS A 79 -4.57 14.04 6.05
CA LYS A 79 -5.50 14.38 4.97
C LYS A 79 -5.88 13.16 4.13
N ASP A 80 -4.91 12.31 3.79
CA ASP A 80 -5.12 11.02 3.11
C ASP A 80 -6.06 10.10 3.92
N LEU A 81 -5.78 9.92 5.22
CA LEU A 81 -6.65 9.13 6.11
C LEU A 81 -8.07 9.71 6.20
N ILE A 82 -8.23 11.02 6.34
CA ILE A 82 -9.56 11.65 6.41
C ILE A 82 -10.32 11.45 5.10
N LEU A 83 -9.66 11.58 3.94
CA LEU A 83 -10.28 11.34 2.64
C LEU A 83 -10.79 9.90 2.51
N HIS A 84 -9.99 8.92 2.96
CA HIS A 84 -10.37 7.51 3.00
C HIS A 84 -11.66 7.29 3.82
N GLU A 85 -11.69 7.78 5.06
CA GLU A 85 -12.85 7.59 5.94
C GLU A 85 -14.09 8.34 5.43
N VAL A 86 -13.93 9.54 4.87
CA VAL A 86 -15.03 10.25 4.20
C VAL A 86 -15.55 9.46 3.01
N GLY A 87 -14.68 8.81 2.25
CA GLY A 87 -15.05 7.88 1.19
C GLY A 87 -15.99 6.78 1.69
N HIS A 88 -15.68 6.15 2.82
CA HIS A 88 -16.59 5.19 3.47
C HIS A 88 -17.94 5.80 3.84
N THR A 89 -17.97 7.03 4.38
CA THR A 89 -19.26 7.70 4.68
C THR A 89 -20.10 8.00 3.44
N LEU A 90 -19.45 8.12 2.27
CA LEU A 90 -20.08 8.28 0.96
C LEU A 90 -20.38 6.92 0.29
N GLY A 91 -20.22 5.81 1.02
CA GLY A 91 -20.54 4.46 0.54
C GLY A 91 -19.46 3.82 -0.33
N LEU A 92 -18.26 4.41 -0.43
CA LEU A 92 -17.16 3.78 -1.15
C LEU A 92 -16.56 2.62 -0.32
N ARG A 93 -16.34 1.50 -0.99
CA ARG A 93 -15.59 0.36 -0.45
C ARG A 93 -14.11 0.51 -0.73
N HIS A 94 -13.27 -0.27 -0.04
CA HIS A 94 -11.86 -0.38 -0.36
C HIS A 94 -11.63 -0.73 -1.84
N ASN A 95 -10.58 -0.16 -2.42
CA ASN A 95 -10.12 -0.45 -3.79
C ASN A 95 -8.61 -0.69 -3.83
N PHE A 96 -8.20 -1.94 -3.62
CA PHE A 96 -6.82 -2.42 -3.57
C PHE A 96 -6.18 -2.67 -4.94
N LYS A 97 -6.86 -2.31 -6.03
CA LYS A 97 -6.26 -2.31 -7.38
C LYS A 97 -5.84 -0.93 -7.82
N ALA A 98 -6.21 0.10 -7.07
CA ALA A 98 -6.04 1.47 -7.49
C ALA A 98 -4.57 1.91 -7.47
N SER A 99 -3.75 1.28 -6.64
CA SER A 99 -2.28 1.43 -6.59
C SER A 99 -1.59 0.91 -7.87
N SER A 100 -2.26 0.05 -8.65
CA SER A 100 -1.67 -0.69 -9.78
C SER A 100 -1.85 -0.03 -11.16
N ILE A 101 -2.18 1.27 -11.21
CA ILE A 101 -2.54 1.96 -12.47
C ILE A 101 -1.47 2.92 -13.01
N TYR A 102 -0.44 3.24 -12.22
CA TYR A 102 0.62 4.18 -12.59
C TYR A 102 1.99 3.50 -12.61
N SER A 103 2.84 3.87 -13.56
CA SER A 103 4.22 3.40 -13.62
C SER A 103 5.13 4.09 -12.59
N ILE A 104 6.27 3.47 -12.25
CA ILE A 104 7.27 4.11 -11.38
C ILE A 104 7.74 5.43 -11.98
N GLU A 105 7.90 5.53 -13.31
CA GLU A 105 8.29 6.76 -13.99
C GLU A 105 7.28 7.89 -13.75
N GLN A 106 5.99 7.57 -13.81
CA GLN A 106 4.92 8.53 -13.49
C GLN A 106 4.93 8.92 -12.01
N LEU A 107 5.13 7.95 -11.11
CA LEU A 107 5.20 8.18 -9.66
C LEU A 107 6.48 8.92 -9.24
N SER A 108 7.49 8.94 -10.10
CA SER A 108 8.75 9.68 -9.94
C SER A 108 8.68 11.10 -10.53
N ASP A 109 7.60 11.47 -11.24
CA ASP A 109 7.42 12.80 -11.83
C ASP A 109 6.52 13.67 -10.93
N PRO A 110 7.09 14.68 -10.23
CA PRO A 110 6.30 15.57 -9.37
C PRO A 110 5.15 16.28 -10.10
N SER A 111 5.30 16.56 -11.40
CA SER A 111 4.27 17.23 -12.19
C SER A 111 3.08 16.30 -12.47
N PHE A 112 3.36 15.00 -12.59
CA PHE A 112 2.35 13.96 -12.73
C PHE A 112 1.62 13.74 -11.41
N THR A 113 2.35 13.47 -10.33
CA THR A 113 1.78 13.13 -9.01
C THR A 113 0.99 14.29 -8.40
N THR A 114 1.44 15.54 -8.59
CA THR A 114 0.69 16.73 -8.15
C THR A 114 -0.67 16.84 -8.87
N LYS A 115 -0.75 16.37 -10.13
CA LYS A 115 -1.96 16.50 -10.94
C LYS A 115 -2.92 15.33 -10.72
N TYR A 116 -2.40 14.11 -10.72
CA TYR A 116 -3.20 12.88 -10.74
C TYR A 116 -3.21 12.15 -9.40
N GLY A 117 -2.36 12.54 -8.45
CA GLY A 117 -2.12 11.78 -7.24
C GLY A 117 -1.20 10.58 -7.49
N ILE A 118 -1.21 9.63 -6.56
CA ILE A 118 -0.34 8.44 -6.57
C ILE A 118 -1.11 7.13 -6.73
N SER A 119 -2.44 7.17 -6.64
CA SER A 119 -3.34 6.03 -6.80
C SER A 119 -4.59 6.42 -7.57
N GLY A 120 -5.29 5.45 -8.13
CA GLY A 120 -6.61 5.64 -8.72
C GLY A 120 -7.72 5.95 -7.72
N SER A 121 -7.49 5.70 -6.43
CA SER A 121 -8.51 5.80 -5.38
C SER A 121 -7.88 6.12 -4.02
N VAL A 122 -8.56 6.94 -3.21
CA VAL A 122 -8.25 7.12 -1.78
C VAL A 122 -8.62 5.90 -0.94
N MET A 123 -9.38 4.97 -1.50
CA MET A 123 -9.86 3.76 -0.82
C MET A 123 -8.86 2.60 -0.83
N ASP A 124 -7.64 2.82 -1.31
CA ASP A 124 -6.56 1.84 -1.29
C ASP A 124 -5.73 1.94 0.00
N TYR A 125 -5.05 0.86 0.39
CA TYR A 125 -4.00 0.90 1.42
C TYR A 125 -2.65 1.07 0.73
N GLN A 126 -2.42 2.29 0.24
CA GLN A 126 -1.24 2.61 -0.54
C GLN A 126 -0.04 2.94 0.37
N PRO A 127 1.17 2.47 0.04
CA PRO A 127 2.39 2.81 0.76
C PRO A 127 2.86 4.22 0.37
N ILE A 128 3.64 4.86 1.23
CA ILE A 128 4.16 6.21 0.99
C ILE A 128 4.95 6.26 -0.33
N ASN A 129 4.57 7.17 -1.23
CA ASN A 129 5.30 7.41 -2.47
C ASN A 129 6.61 8.17 -2.17
N VAL A 130 7.74 7.51 -2.37
CA VAL A 130 9.07 8.03 -2.04
C VAL A 130 9.91 8.30 -3.29
N PHE A 131 9.29 8.21 -4.48
CA PHE A 131 9.99 8.30 -5.76
C PHE A 131 10.19 9.74 -6.25
N ASP A 132 9.24 10.64 -6.02
CA ASP A 132 9.30 12.03 -6.51
C ASP A 132 9.81 13.05 -5.46
N GLY A 133 9.81 12.66 -4.18
CA GLY A 133 10.17 13.54 -3.06
C GLY A 133 9.21 14.71 -2.79
N VAL A 134 8.03 14.71 -3.41
CA VAL A 134 7.06 15.83 -3.35
C VAL A 134 5.68 15.35 -2.91
N THR A 135 5.13 14.33 -3.57
CA THR A 135 3.76 13.85 -3.34
C THR A 135 3.81 12.48 -2.68
N PHE A 136 3.84 12.49 -1.35
CA PHE A 136 3.98 11.28 -0.53
C PHE A 136 2.67 10.49 -0.32
N PHE A 137 1.53 11.16 -0.43
CA PHE A 137 0.20 10.63 -0.05
C PHE A 137 -0.86 10.96 -1.10
N GLN A 138 -1.97 10.21 -1.10
CA GLN A 138 -3.13 10.50 -1.93
C GLN A 138 -4.02 11.56 -1.27
N THR A 139 -3.65 12.83 -1.48
CA THR A 139 -4.35 13.95 -0.82
C THR A 139 -5.53 14.52 -1.60
N GLN A 140 -6.00 13.82 -2.64
CA GLN A 140 -7.18 14.15 -3.43
C GLN A 140 -7.86 12.87 -3.94
N PRO A 141 -9.18 12.89 -4.21
CA PRO A 141 -9.86 11.76 -4.82
C PRO A 141 -9.20 11.36 -6.14
N GLY A 142 -8.97 10.06 -6.32
CA GLY A 142 -8.45 9.53 -7.56
C GLY A 142 -9.53 9.38 -8.64
N VAL A 143 -9.11 9.02 -9.85
CA VAL A 143 -9.99 8.89 -11.01
C VAL A 143 -11.12 7.88 -10.80
N TYR A 144 -10.88 6.80 -10.05
CA TYR A 144 -11.91 5.83 -9.68
C TYR A 144 -12.93 6.42 -8.70
N ASP A 145 -12.48 7.17 -7.69
CA ASP A 145 -13.38 7.77 -6.69
C ASP A 145 -14.34 8.75 -7.36
N ILE A 146 -13.82 9.60 -8.26
CA ILE A 146 -14.64 10.55 -9.01
C ILE A 146 -15.67 9.82 -9.86
N TRP A 147 -15.28 8.73 -10.52
CA TRP A 147 -16.20 7.91 -11.32
C TRP A 147 -17.30 7.25 -10.48
N ALA A 148 -16.93 6.66 -9.34
CA ALA A 148 -17.86 5.99 -8.44
C ALA A 148 -18.85 6.99 -7.81
N ILE A 149 -18.37 8.17 -7.38
CA ILE A 149 -19.22 9.25 -6.86
C ILE A 149 -20.12 9.82 -7.96
N GLU A 150 -19.62 9.96 -9.20
CA GLU A 150 -20.42 10.37 -10.34
C GLU A 150 -21.58 9.40 -10.58
N TYR A 151 -21.32 8.09 -10.58
CA TYR A 151 -22.37 7.08 -10.70
C TYR A 151 -23.39 7.15 -9.55
N ALA A 152 -22.92 7.30 -8.32
CA ALA A 152 -23.78 7.22 -7.13
C ALA A 152 -24.61 8.48 -6.86
N TYR A 153 -24.13 9.67 -7.25
CA TYR A 153 -24.69 10.94 -6.77
C TYR A 153 -25.03 11.96 -7.87
N LYS A 154 -24.60 11.76 -9.13
CA LYS A 154 -24.89 12.71 -10.19
C LYS A 154 -26.34 12.57 -10.65
N GLU A 155 -27.09 13.66 -10.62
CA GLU A 155 -28.46 13.67 -11.16
C GLU A 155 -28.43 13.83 -12.69
N PRO A 156 -29.27 13.10 -13.45
CA PRO A 156 -29.40 13.31 -14.88
C PRO A 156 -29.91 14.73 -15.14
N ASN A 157 -29.39 15.38 -16.19
CA ASN A 157 -29.98 16.63 -16.66
C ASN A 157 -31.46 16.39 -16.95
N ARG A 158 -32.34 17.28 -16.45
CA ARG A 158 -33.82 17.20 -16.57
C ARG A 158 -34.35 17.13 -18.01
N SER A 159 -33.47 17.12 -19.01
CA SER A 159 -33.72 17.08 -20.44
C SER A 159 -33.81 15.66 -21.01
N GLY A 160 -34.63 14.79 -20.41
CA GLY A 160 -35.29 13.70 -21.15
C GLY A 160 -34.61 12.34 -21.29
N HIS A 161 -33.44 12.10 -20.66
CA HIS A 161 -32.92 10.73 -20.54
C HIS A 161 -33.55 10.04 -19.33
N SER A 162 -33.91 8.75 -19.46
CA SER A 162 -34.26 7.93 -18.30
C SER A 162 -33.01 7.73 -17.44
N GLU A 163 -33.18 7.71 -16.11
CA GLU A 163 -32.11 7.45 -15.14
C GLU A 163 -31.27 6.22 -15.49
N GLU A 164 -31.92 5.14 -15.95
CA GLU A 164 -31.26 3.90 -16.40
C GLU A 164 -30.21 4.14 -17.50
N ILE A 165 -30.58 4.81 -18.60
CA ILE A 165 -29.66 5.12 -19.71
C ILE A 165 -28.51 6.01 -19.22
N PHE A 166 -28.81 6.99 -18.37
CA PHE A 166 -27.80 7.89 -17.84
C PHE A 166 -26.77 7.17 -16.95
N LEU A 167 -27.23 6.28 -16.07
CA LEU A 167 -26.36 5.47 -15.21
C LEU A 167 -25.56 4.46 -16.03
N GLU A 168 -26.16 3.84 -17.05
CA GLU A 168 -25.49 2.92 -17.97
C GLU A 168 -24.35 3.62 -18.74
N GLU A 169 -24.56 4.85 -19.21
CA GLU A 169 -23.52 5.67 -19.84
C GLU A 169 -22.32 5.87 -18.90
N ILE A 170 -22.56 6.14 -17.61
CA ILE A 170 -21.49 6.27 -16.61
C ILE A 170 -20.81 4.91 -16.38
N ALA A 171 -21.58 3.85 -16.16
CA ALA A 171 -21.10 2.51 -15.81
C ALA A 171 -20.30 1.85 -16.94
N SER A 172 -20.63 2.13 -18.19
CA SER A 172 -19.94 1.60 -19.38
C SER A 172 -18.45 1.96 -19.48
N ARG A 173 -17.96 2.88 -18.63
CA ARG A 173 -16.53 3.20 -18.49
C ARG A 173 -15.76 2.19 -17.63
N ASN A 174 -16.41 1.18 -17.03
CA ASN A 174 -15.79 0.15 -16.19
C ASN A 174 -14.58 -0.57 -16.84
N THR A 175 -14.44 -0.50 -18.16
CA THR A 175 -13.34 -1.10 -18.94
C THR A 175 -12.09 -0.23 -19.01
N ASP A 176 -12.15 1.03 -18.55
CA ASP A 176 -11.01 1.94 -18.54
C ASP A 176 -9.90 1.38 -17.63
N PRO A 177 -8.66 1.22 -18.11
CA PRO A 177 -7.57 0.68 -17.31
C PRO A 177 -7.21 1.52 -16.08
N LEU A 178 -7.69 2.76 -15.98
CA LEU A 178 -7.54 3.62 -14.80
C LEU A 178 -8.64 3.43 -13.75
N LEU A 179 -9.74 2.75 -14.11
CA LEU A 179 -10.90 2.50 -13.24
C LEU A 179 -10.90 1.08 -12.65
N ARG A 180 -9.72 0.48 -12.48
CA ARG A 180 -9.57 -0.85 -11.89
C ARG A 180 -10.18 -0.89 -10.48
N TYR A 181 -10.86 -1.99 -10.19
CA TYR A 181 -11.51 -2.22 -8.91
C TYR A 181 -11.27 -3.62 -8.37
N GLY A 182 -10.81 -3.70 -7.12
CA GLY A 182 -10.74 -4.92 -6.33
C GLY A 182 -10.89 -4.59 -4.86
N THR A 183 -11.75 -5.29 -4.14
CA THR A 183 -12.14 -4.93 -2.77
C THR A 183 -11.68 -5.99 -1.77
N ASP A 184 -12.16 -5.94 -0.53
CA ASP A 184 -11.69 -6.76 0.59
C ASP A 184 -11.63 -8.25 0.25
N GLU A 185 -12.69 -8.80 -0.34
CA GLU A 185 -12.77 -10.21 -0.69
C GLU A 185 -11.83 -10.60 -1.84
N ASP A 186 -11.46 -9.63 -2.69
CA ASP A 186 -10.53 -9.82 -3.81
C ASP A 186 -9.06 -9.75 -3.34
N THR A 187 -8.80 -9.14 -2.18
CA THR A 187 -7.44 -8.91 -1.66
C THR A 187 -7.09 -9.83 -0.50
N PHE A 188 -8.00 -9.99 0.45
CA PHE A 188 -7.81 -10.73 1.69
C PHE A 188 -8.55 -12.07 1.60
N GLY A 189 -7.80 -13.14 1.29
CA GLY A 189 -8.34 -14.49 1.31
C GLY A 189 -7.36 -15.51 0.78
N LEU A 190 -7.35 -16.70 1.38
CA LEU A 190 -6.63 -17.88 0.87
C LEU A 190 -7.43 -18.63 -0.21
N SER A 191 -8.55 -18.06 -0.66
CA SER A 191 -9.44 -18.62 -1.67
C SER A 191 -9.10 -18.10 -3.06
N THR A 192 -9.77 -18.63 -4.08
CA THR A 192 -9.66 -18.15 -5.48
C THR A 192 -10.05 -16.68 -5.66
N ARG A 193 -10.60 -16.01 -4.64
CA ARG A 193 -10.88 -14.56 -4.71
C ARG A 193 -9.62 -13.71 -4.55
N GLY A 194 -8.64 -14.18 -3.75
CA GLY A 194 -7.37 -13.49 -3.47
C GLY A 194 -6.25 -13.72 -4.49
N MET A 195 -6.57 -14.30 -5.66
CA MET A 195 -5.58 -14.79 -6.63
C MET A 195 -5.11 -13.74 -7.65
N ASP A 196 -5.76 -12.58 -7.69
CA ASP A 196 -5.39 -11.49 -8.60
C ASP A 196 -4.11 -10.80 -8.12
N PRO A 197 -3.02 -10.83 -8.89
CA PRO A 197 -1.76 -10.23 -8.47
C PRO A 197 -1.76 -8.70 -8.41
N HIS A 198 -2.78 -8.03 -8.95
CA HIS A 198 -2.95 -6.57 -8.85
C HIS A 198 -3.83 -6.13 -7.68
N SER A 199 -4.45 -7.05 -6.93
CA SER A 199 -5.29 -6.72 -5.78
C SER A 199 -4.52 -6.97 -4.49
N ASN A 200 -3.79 -5.97 -4.01
CA ASN A 200 -2.99 -6.07 -2.80
C ASN A 200 -3.10 -4.81 -1.94
N ALA A 201 -2.86 -4.98 -0.64
CA ALA A 201 -2.55 -3.85 0.22
C ALA A 201 -1.02 -3.64 0.24
N TRP A 202 -0.61 -2.39 0.40
CA TRP A 202 0.80 -1.99 0.55
C TRP A 202 1.68 -2.33 -0.67
N ASP A 203 1.12 -2.18 -1.86
CA ASP A 203 1.86 -2.11 -3.13
C ASP A 203 1.60 -0.77 -3.82
N LEU A 204 2.48 -0.41 -4.74
CA LEU A 204 2.35 0.79 -5.54
C LEU A 204 3.01 0.52 -6.89
N SER A 205 2.40 0.97 -7.97
CA SER A 205 2.82 0.79 -9.37
C SER A 205 2.13 -0.34 -10.13
N ASP A 206 2.00 -0.14 -11.45
CA ASP A 206 1.51 -1.10 -12.42
C ASP A 206 2.46 -2.30 -12.67
N ASP A 207 3.72 -2.21 -12.25
CA ASP A 207 4.64 -3.35 -12.14
C ASP A 207 5.12 -3.58 -10.69
N PRO A 208 4.40 -4.39 -9.89
CA PRO A 208 4.75 -4.68 -8.50
C PRO A 208 6.16 -5.28 -8.31
N MET A 209 6.69 -6.03 -9.29
CA MET A 209 8.05 -6.59 -9.17
C MET A 209 9.11 -5.48 -9.23
N ASP A 210 8.96 -4.52 -10.13
CA ASP A 210 9.87 -3.38 -10.21
C ASP A 210 9.75 -2.49 -8.97
N TYR A 211 8.52 -2.30 -8.48
CA TYR A 211 8.28 -1.59 -7.23
C TYR A 211 9.02 -2.24 -6.05
N TYR A 212 8.84 -3.55 -5.84
CA TYR A 212 9.51 -4.23 -4.74
C TYR A 212 11.02 -4.27 -4.91
N GLN A 213 11.54 -4.35 -6.14
CA GLN A 213 12.96 -4.23 -6.39
C GLN A 213 13.51 -2.88 -5.89
N LYS A 214 12.81 -1.78 -6.20
CA LYS A 214 13.18 -0.44 -5.68
C LYS A 214 13.08 -0.36 -4.17
N ARG A 215 12.05 -0.98 -3.56
CA ARG A 215 11.91 -1.02 -2.10
C ARG A 215 13.03 -1.83 -1.44
N PHE A 216 13.54 -2.88 -2.08
CA PHE A 216 14.69 -3.64 -1.57
C PHE A 216 15.97 -2.81 -1.63
N GLU A 217 16.27 -2.18 -2.75
CA GLU A 217 17.42 -1.26 -2.88
C GLU A 217 17.43 -0.21 -1.76
N MET A 218 16.27 0.39 -1.50
CA MET A 218 16.11 1.40 -0.43
C MET A 218 16.20 0.79 0.98
N SER A 219 15.79 -0.46 1.16
CA SER A 219 15.90 -1.17 2.42
C SER A 219 17.34 -1.57 2.72
N GLU A 220 18.10 -1.99 1.72
CA GLU A 220 19.54 -2.27 1.82
C GLU A 220 20.32 -1.02 2.19
N GLU A 221 20.09 0.10 1.48
CA GLU A 221 20.69 1.40 1.79
C GLU A 221 20.40 1.82 3.24
N LEU A 222 19.15 1.66 3.69
CA LEU A 222 18.78 1.95 5.07
C LEU A 222 19.53 1.07 6.06
N LEU A 223 19.63 -0.24 5.82
CA LEU A 223 20.31 -1.19 6.70
C LEU A 223 21.80 -0.86 6.88
N GLU A 224 22.47 -0.39 5.83
CA GLU A 224 23.87 0.06 5.90
C GLU A 224 24.04 1.33 6.76
N ILE A 225 23.08 2.24 6.71
CA ILE A 225 23.12 3.52 7.41
C ILE A 225 22.64 3.40 8.87
N ILE A 226 21.90 2.34 9.23
CA ILE A 226 21.27 2.21 10.56
C ILE A 226 22.25 2.46 11.72
N PRO A 227 23.42 1.79 11.80
CA PRO A 227 24.36 2.00 12.90
C PRO A 227 24.89 3.44 12.94
N GLU A 228 25.20 4.03 11.80
CA GLU A 228 25.77 5.38 11.75
C GLU A 228 24.77 6.46 12.17
N TYR A 229 23.51 6.32 11.74
CA TYR A 229 22.51 7.38 11.91
C TYR A 229 21.69 7.25 13.20
N PHE A 230 21.37 6.02 13.62
CA PHE A 230 20.49 5.77 14.76
C PHE A 230 21.23 5.35 16.04
N GLU A 231 22.52 4.97 15.99
CA GLU A 231 23.30 4.68 17.21
C GLU A 231 23.84 5.99 17.82
N LYS A 232 23.00 6.64 18.63
CA LYS A 232 23.33 7.88 19.33
C LYS A 232 23.62 7.65 20.80
N ASP A 233 24.66 8.30 21.32
CA ASP A 233 25.05 8.23 22.73
C ASP A 233 23.87 8.62 23.64
N GLY A 234 23.49 7.69 24.53
CA GLY A 234 22.42 7.87 25.51
C GLY A 234 21.01 7.48 25.04
N GLU A 235 20.84 7.07 23.77
CA GLU A 235 19.59 6.51 23.26
C GLU A 235 19.52 4.98 23.42
N GLN A 236 18.30 4.44 23.37
CA GLN A 236 18.04 2.99 23.46
C GLN A 236 18.23 2.30 22.11
N TYR A 237 18.65 1.03 22.13
CA TYR A 237 18.77 0.19 20.94
C TYR A 237 17.42 -0.19 20.31
N SER A 238 16.30 0.06 21.00
CA SER A 238 14.94 -0.20 20.53
C SER A 238 14.62 0.51 19.20
N LYS A 239 15.21 1.68 18.93
CA LYS A 239 15.09 2.37 17.62
C LYS A 239 15.74 1.58 16.49
N LEU A 240 16.96 1.06 16.69
CA LEU A 240 17.66 0.25 15.68
C LEU A 240 16.86 -1.00 15.33
N ARG A 241 16.38 -1.73 16.35
CA ARG A 241 15.49 -2.90 16.18
C ARG A 241 14.25 -2.55 15.35
N ARG A 242 13.63 -1.40 15.61
CA ARG A 242 12.43 -0.93 14.91
C ARG A 242 12.68 -0.63 13.45
N VAL A 243 13.72 0.15 13.15
CA VAL A 243 14.08 0.51 11.76
C VAL A 243 14.46 -0.75 10.99
N PHE A 244 15.28 -1.64 11.59
CA PHE A 244 15.64 -2.93 10.99
C PHE A 244 14.41 -3.78 10.65
N GLY A 245 13.49 -3.96 11.61
CA GLY A 245 12.27 -4.76 11.38
C GLY A 245 11.36 -4.19 10.29
N ARG A 246 11.29 -2.85 10.18
CA ARG A 246 10.52 -2.18 9.11
C ARG A 246 11.13 -2.42 7.73
N SER A 247 12.45 -2.44 7.59
CA SER A 247 13.12 -2.80 6.34
C SER A 247 12.74 -4.22 5.89
N LEU A 248 12.64 -5.17 6.82
CA LEU A 248 12.25 -6.55 6.50
C LEU A 248 10.79 -6.71 6.07
N ARG A 249 9.90 -5.78 6.45
CA ARG A 249 8.47 -5.82 6.07
C ARG A 249 8.28 -5.80 4.55
N GLN A 250 9.16 -5.12 3.82
CA GLN A 250 9.11 -5.04 2.36
C GLN A 250 9.32 -6.42 1.73
N TYR A 251 10.29 -7.19 2.23
CA TYR A 251 10.56 -8.56 1.81
C TYR A 251 9.37 -9.47 2.08
N TYR A 252 8.74 -9.33 3.25
CA TYR A 252 7.51 -10.07 3.57
C TYR A 252 6.37 -9.73 2.61
N SER A 253 6.08 -8.44 2.38
CA SER A 253 5.03 -8.01 1.44
C SER A 253 5.29 -8.53 0.03
N ALA A 254 6.52 -8.39 -0.46
CA ALA A 254 6.92 -8.89 -1.77
C ALA A 254 6.73 -10.42 -1.88
N SER A 255 7.16 -11.18 -0.87
CA SER A 255 7.02 -12.64 -0.86
C SER A 255 5.57 -13.10 -0.99
N ARG A 256 4.62 -12.35 -0.39
CA ARG A 256 3.19 -12.64 -0.48
C ARG A 256 2.57 -12.19 -1.79
N ASN A 257 2.86 -10.95 -2.20
CA ASN A 257 2.19 -10.33 -3.34
C ASN A 257 2.75 -10.86 -4.68
N ILE A 258 4.08 -11.05 -4.79
CA ILE A 258 4.70 -11.60 -6.00
C ILE A 258 4.35 -13.08 -6.20
N ALA A 259 4.18 -13.84 -5.11
CA ALA A 259 3.75 -15.24 -5.22
C ALA A 259 2.40 -15.41 -5.92
N LYS A 260 1.50 -14.41 -5.85
CA LYS A 260 0.21 -14.44 -6.57
C LYS A 260 0.36 -14.54 -8.08
N TYR A 261 1.48 -14.10 -8.66
CA TYR A 261 1.72 -14.23 -10.10
C TYR A 261 1.90 -15.70 -10.54
N ILE A 262 2.38 -16.58 -9.65
CA ILE A 262 2.64 -17.99 -9.97
C ILE A 262 1.33 -18.78 -9.91
N GLY A 263 0.83 -19.23 -11.08
CA GLY A 263 -0.51 -19.81 -11.19
C GLY A 263 -1.66 -18.79 -11.04
N GLY A 264 -1.34 -17.50 -11.03
CA GLY A 264 -2.29 -16.41 -10.84
C GLY A 264 -3.25 -16.20 -11.99
N ILE A 265 -4.35 -15.50 -11.70
CA ILE A 265 -5.36 -15.09 -12.66
C ILE A 265 -5.70 -13.62 -12.42
N TYR A 266 -5.58 -12.79 -13.45
CA TYR A 266 -6.15 -11.46 -13.45
C TYR A 266 -7.67 -11.56 -13.56
N HIS A 267 -8.37 -10.89 -12.67
CA HIS A 267 -9.82 -10.82 -12.60
C HIS A 267 -10.27 -9.41 -12.98
N SER A 268 -11.33 -9.33 -13.78
CA SER A 268 -12.00 -8.09 -14.14
C SER A 268 -13.51 -8.24 -14.06
N ARG A 269 -14.21 -7.12 -13.87
CA ARG A 269 -15.68 -7.07 -13.71
C ARG A 269 -16.39 -6.67 -15.01
N HIS A 270 -15.81 -7.02 -16.15
CA HIS A 270 -16.40 -6.78 -17.47
C HIS A 270 -17.71 -7.58 -17.61
N HIS A 271 -18.71 -6.94 -18.20
CA HIS A 271 -19.95 -7.58 -18.63
C HIS A 271 -19.83 -8.09 -20.07
N VAL A 272 -20.73 -9.01 -20.42
CA VAL A 272 -20.83 -9.50 -21.79
C VAL A 272 -21.25 -8.35 -22.70
N GLY A 273 -20.39 -8.01 -23.66
CA GLY A 273 -20.64 -6.93 -24.62
C GLY A 273 -19.92 -5.61 -24.31
N ASP A 274 -19.23 -5.51 -23.17
CA ASP A 274 -18.42 -4.33 -22.85
C ASP A 274 -17.30 -4.13 -23.90
N PRO A 275 -16.95 -2.88 -24.25
CA PRO A 275 -15.85 -2.60 -25.16
C PRO A 275 -14.53 -3.19 -24.64
N GLY A 276 -13.85 -3.97 -25.47
CA GLY A 276 -12.67 -4.72 -25.06
C GLY A 276 -12.95 -6.18 -24.68
N GLY A 277 -14.22 -6.56 -24.50
CA GLY A 277 -14.81 -7.90 -24.76
C GLY A 277 -14.12 -9.14 -24.19
N ASP A 278 -13.16 -8.98 -23.29
CA ASP A 278 -12.35 -10.08 -22.81
C ASP A 278 -13.07 -10.87 -21.72
N ASN A 279 -12.75 -12.17 -21.63
CA ASN A 279 -13.21 -12.97 -20.51
C ASN A 279 -12.76 -12.35 -19.18
N PRO A 280 -13.60 -12.40 -18.13
CA PRO A 280 -13.31 -11.77 -16.85
C PRO A 280 -12.06 -12.34 -16.18
N PHE A 281 -11.68 -13.57 -16.52
CA PHE A 281 -10.46 -14.23 -16.06
C PHE A 281 -9.42 -14.32 -17.16
N LYS A 282 -8.21 -13.82 -16.88
CA LYS A 282 -7.03 -13.98 -17.73
C LYS A 282 -5.89 -14.60 -16.92
N ILE A 283 -5.39 -15.74 -17.38
CA ILE A 283 -4.25 -16.39 -16.75
C ILE A 283 -3.03 -15.48 -16.87
N VAL A 284 -2.26 -15.34 -15.79
CA VAL A 284 -0.99 -14.61 -15.82
C VAL A 284 -0.08 -15.24 -16.88
N PRO A 285 0.47 -14.47 -17.84
CA PRO A 285 1.30 -15.03 -18.91
C PRO A 285 2.48 -15.83 -18.35
N ALA A 286 2.77 -16.98 -18.96
CA ALA A 286 3.84 -17.88 -18.49
C ALA A 286 5.22 -17.21 -18.40
N LYS A 287 5.46 -16.14 -19.16
CA LYS A 287 6.66 -15.31 -19.01
C LYS A 287 6.68 -14.59 -17.66
N LYS A 288 5.62 -13.85 -17.32
CA LYS A 288 5.49 -13.11 -16.06
C LYS A 288 5.50 -14.04 -14.83
N GLN A 289 4.95 -15.26 -14.96
CA GLN A 289 5.07 -16.27 -13.88
C GLN A 289 6.51 -16.70 -13.63
N ARG A 290 7.33 -16.86 -14.68
CA ARG A 290 8.75 -17.22 -14.54
C ARG A 290 9.56 -16.06 -13.97
N GLU A 291 9.27 -14.83 -14.39
CA GLU A 291 9.87 -13.62 -13.83
C GLU A 291 9.57 -13.49 -12.33
N ALA A 292 8.33 -13.74 -11.92
CA ALA A 292 7.95 -13.73 -10.50
C ALA A 292 8.65 -14.84 -9.69
N LEU A 293 8.77 -16.04 -10.25
CA LEU A 293 9.52 -17.13 -9.61
C LEU A 293 11.00 -16.79 -9.47
N GLU A 294 11.62 -16.25 -10.52
CA GLU A 294 13.02 -15.81 -10.50
C GLU A 294 13.23 -14.70 -9.48
N PHE A 295 12.34 -13.71 -9.43
CA PHE A 295 12.35 -12.65 -8.41
C PHE A 295 12.36 -13.22 -6.99
N ILE A 296 11.50 -14.19 -6.69
CA ILE A 296 11.43 -14.83 -5.36
C ILE A 296 12.71 -15.63 -5.08
N ILE A 297 13.21 -16.38 -6.05
CA ILE A 297 14.44 -17.17 -5.89
C ILE A 297 15.62 -16.27 -5.56
N ILE A 298 15.78 -15.16 -6.27
CA ILE A 298 16.92 -14.25 -6.12
C ILE A 298 16.80 -13.43 -4.84
N ASN A 299 15.65 -12.81 -4.58
CA ASN A 299 15.56 -11.81 -3.52
C ASN A 299 15.08 -12.35 -2.17
N ILE A 300 14.45 -13.54 -2.14
CA ILE A 300 13.84 -14.09 -0.91
C ILE A 300 14.46 -15.43 -0.51
N LEU A 301 14.68 -16.33 -1.48
CA LEU A 301 15.12 -17.70 -1.19
C LEU A 301 16.62 -17.94 -1.41
N ALA A 302 17.37 -16.93 -1.88
CA ALA A 302 18.81 -17.04 -2.05
C ALA A 302 19.51 -17.23 -0.69
N GLU A 303 20.64 -17.92 -0.70
CA GLU A 303 21.41 -18.23 0.52
C GLU A 303 21.89 -16.97 1.26
N ASP A 304 22.06 -15.88 0.53
CA ASP A 304 22.57 -14.59 0.98
C ASP A 304 21.50 -13.49 1.08
N ALA A 305 20.23 -13.78 0.76
CA ALA A 305 19.12 -12.81 0.78
C ALA A 305 18.93 -12.10 2.13
N PHE A 306 19.36 -12.74 3.24
CA PHE A 306 19.25 -12.20 4.60
C PHE A 306 20.59 -12.22 5.34
N LYS A 307 21.69 -11.94 4.62
CA LYS A 307 23.02 -11.86 5.20
C LYS A 307 23.28 -10.48 5.81
N PHE A 308 23.00 -10.36 7.10
CA PHE A 308 23.22 -9.11 7.86
C PHE A 308 24.53 -9.12 8.66
N ASP A 309 25.02 -7.93 9.01
CA ASP A 309 26.16 -7.77 9.91
C ASP A 309 25.85 -8.36 11.30
N PRO A 310 26.64 -9.34 11.79
CA PRO A 310 26.46 -9.89 13.14
C PRO A 310 26.52 -8.85 14.25
N ASP A 311 27.29 -7.76 14.10
CA ASP A 311 27.33 -6.68 15.09
C ASP A 311 26.00 -5.93 15.14
N LEU A 312 25.44 -5.58 13.97
CA LEU A 312 24.11 -4.99 13.88
C LEU A 312 23.07 -5.91 14.53
N LEU A 313 23.09 -7.21 14.24
CA LEU A 313 22.15 -8.17 14.83
C LEU A 313 22.24 -8.24 16.37
N ASN A 314 23.44 -8.16 16.94
CA ASN A 314 23.63 -8.13 18.39
C ASN A 314 23.05 -6.87 19.04
N LYS A 315 22.91 -5.78 18.28
CA LYS A 315 22.29 -4.52 18.72
C LYS A 315 20.76 -4.53 18.64
N LEU A 316 20.13 -5.60 18.14
CA LEU A 316 18.66 -5.69 17.99
C LEU A 316 17.96 -6.38 19.17
N ALA A 317 18.59 -6.43 20.35
CA ALA A 317 18.02 -7.09 21.52
C ALA A 317 16.62 -6.55 21.84
N PRO A 318 15.63 -7.42 22.15
CA PRO A 318 14.35 -6.97 22.65
C PRO A 318 14.54 -6.38 24.06
N GLU A 319 13.85 -5.28 24.34
CA GLU A 319 13.76 -4.69 25.69
C GLU A 319 12.56 -5.24 26.46
#